data_AF-A0A7C6SJ21-F1
#
_entry.id   AF-A0A7C6SJ21-F1
#
_cell.length_a   1.000
_cell.length_b   1.000
_cell.length_c   1.000
_cell.angle_alpha   90.00
_cell.angle_beta   90.00
_cell.angle_gamma   90.00
#
_symmetry.space_group_name_H-M   'P 1'
#
loop_
_entity.id
_entity.type
_entity.pdbx_description
1 polymer ?
#
loop_
_entity_poly.entity_id
_entity_poly.type
_entity_poly.pdbx_seq_one_letter_code
_entity_poly.pdbx_strand_id
1 'polypeptide(L)'
;MHGVFIKNGVMDWQIVQHDHGAAILHFSGSYIIPKAAIDVGVTTASPMIRVMREDDNSQIIPWTKTNYSLDENMTSGTWDMELSVPAGGLYRIETGLDTISTTPDLGWLFRGDIRSHIGVGDLFVIAGQSNS
;
A
#
# COMPACT_ATOMS: atom_id res chain seq x y z
N MET A 1 -6.00 9.75 10.90
CA MET A 1 -7.15 9.90 9.98
C MET A 1 -6.83 9.06 8.75
N HIS A 2 -7.56 7.95 8.54
CA HIS A 2 -7.25 6.96 7.51
C HIS A 2 -8.06 7.25 6.24
N GLY A 3 -7.35 7.51 5.14
CA GLY A 3 -7.97 7.87 3.86
C GLY A 3 -7.97 6.75 2.81
N VAL A 4 -7.12 5.73 2.95
CA VAL A 4 -6.97 4.64 1.97
C VAL A 4 -7.06 3.30 2.69
N PHE A 5 -7.84 2.38 2.12
CA PHE A 5 -8.11 1.05 2.64
C PHE A 5 -7.67 -0.01 1.64
N ILE A 6 -6.91 -1.01 2.08
CA ILE A 6 -6.51 -2.17 1.29
C ILE A 6 -7.57 -3.25 1.47
N LYS A 7 -8.30 -3.61 0.41
CA LYS A 7 -9.30 -4.68 0.43
C LYS A 7 -8.74 -6.02 -0.03
N ASN A 8 -7.87 -6.00 -1.05
CA ASN A 8 -7.22 -7.19 -1.58
C ASN A 8 -5.71 -6.95 -1.70
N GLY A 9 -4.95 -8.02 -1.48
CA GLY A 9 -3.49 -8.04 -1.58
C GLY A 9 -2.89 -8.97 -0.53
N VAL A 10 -1.57 -8.94 -0.40
CA VAL A 10 -0.86 -9.72 0.62
C VAL A 10 -1.23 -9.24 2.02
N MET A 11 -1.27 -10.19 2.96
CA MET A 11 -1.60 -9.94 4.37
C MET A 11 -0.34 -9.94 5.22
N ASP A 12 -0.43 -9.39 6.43
CA ASP A 12 0.70 -9.36 7.36
C ASP A 12 1.29 -10.76 7.56
N TRP A 13 2.62 -10.84 7.64
CA TRP A 13 3.38 -12.10 7.80
C TRP A 13 3.30 -13.07 6.61
N GLN A 14 2.73 -12.67 5.48
CA GLN A 14 2.68 -13.52 4.29
C GLN A 14 4.04 -13.54 3.57
N ILE A 15 4.45 -14.72 3.12
CA ILE A 15 5.61 -14.91 2.24
C ILE A 15 5.11 -15.20 0.83
N VAL A 16 5.60 -14.45 -0.16
CA VAL A 16 5.27 -14.62 -1.57
C VAL A 16 6.50 -15.16 -2.30
N GLN A 17 6.32 -16.22 -3.08
CA GLN A 17 7.38 -16.76 -3.92
C GLN A 17 7.72 -15.78 -5.03
N HIS A 18 9.02 -15.60 -5.26
CA HIS A 18 9.50 -14.79 -6.36
C HIS A 18 9.65 -15.62 -7.65
N ASP A 19 9.55 -14.95 -8.78
CA ASP A 19 10.03 -15.45 -10.06
C ASP A 19 11.20 -14.57 -10.51
N HIS A 20 12.33 -15.20 -10.87
CA HIS A 20 13.54 -14.48 -11.30
C HIS A 20 14.01 -13.33 -10.38
N GLY A 21 13.85 -13.49 -9.06
CA GLY A 21 14.35 -12.53 -8.06
C GLY A 21 13.38 -11.41 -7.67
N ALA A 22 12.14 -11.41 -8.15
CA ALA A 22 11.09 -10.50 -7.70
C ALA A 22 9.71 -11.19 -7.65
N ALA A 23 8.78 -10.67 -6.84
CA ALA A 23 7.39 -11.07 -6.85
C ALA A 23 6.50 -9.92 -7.33
N ILE A 24 5.49 -10.25 -8.11
CA ILE A 24 4.44 -9.31 -8.50
C ILE A 24 3.33 -9.35 -7.44
N LEU A 25 3.13 -8.24 -6.75
CA LEU A 25 2.11 -8.08 -5.73
C LEU A 25 0.98 -7.21 -6.27
N HIS A 26 -0.24 -7.74 -6.28
CA HIS A 26 -1.44 -7.00 -6.65
C HIS A 26 -2.16 -6.48 -5.42
N PHE A 27 -2.48 -5.20 -5.42
CA PHE A 27 -3.29 -4.57 -4.39
C PHE A 27 -4.51 -3.92 -5.01
N SER A 28 -5.62 -3.94 -4.28
CA SER A 28 -6.77 -3.11 -4.61
C SER A 28 -7.58 -2.74 -3.38
N GLY A 29 -8.36 -1.68 -3.50
CA GLY A 29 -9.08 -1.16 -2.36
C GLY A 29 -9.97 0.02 -2.67
N SER A 30 -10.26 0.79 -1.63
CA SER A 30 -11.02 2.04 -1.73
C SER A 30 -10.35 3.15 -0.93
N TYR A 31 -10.71 4.39 -1.22
CA TYR A 31 -10.27 5.54 -0.45
C TYR A 31 -11.43 6.51 -0.24
N ILE A 32 -11.30 7.35 0.77
CA ILE A 32 -12.24 8.43 1.08
C ILE A 32 -11.47 9.63 1.61
N ILE A 33 -11.82 10.81 1.12
CA ILE A 33 -11.33 12.08 1.65
C ILE A 33 -12.06 12.33 2.98
N PRO A 34 -11.34 12.49 4.09
CA PRO A 34 -11.97 12.75 5.37
C PRO A 34 -12.77 14.05 5.35
N LYS A 35 -13.96 14.07 5.97
CA LYS A 35 -14.81 15.27 6.02
C LYS A 35 -14.09 16.52 6.51
N ALA A 36 -13.27 16.40 7.55
CA ALA A 36 -12.48 17.53 8.06
C ALA A 36 -11.50 18.12 7.03
N ALA A 37 -11.02 17.31 6.07
CA ALA A 37 -10.15 17.77 4.98
C ALA A 37 -10.98 18.52 3.92
N ILE A 38 -12.19 18.05 3.63
CA ILE A 38 -13.14 18.74 2.73
C ILE A 38 -13.52 20.10 3.33
N ASP A 39 -13.83 20.15 4.62
CA ASP A 39 -14.23 21.36 5.34
C ASP A 39 -13.14 22.46 5.32
N VAL A 40 -11.87 22.09 5.11
CA VAL A 40 -10.72 23.02 4.98
C VAL A 40 -10.25 23.21 3.53
N GLY A 41 -11.02 22.75 2.54
CA GLY A 41 -10.82 23.08 1.13
C GLY A 41 -10.18 22.01 0.24
N VAL A 42 -10.03 20.76 0.71
CA VAL A 42 -9.61 19.65 -0.16
C VAL A 42 -10.73 19.30 -1.13
N THR A 43 -10.43 19.27 -2.43
CA THR A 43 -11.40 19.03 -3.51
C THR A 43 -11.32 17.64 -4.09
N THR A 44 -10.12 17.07 -4.16
CA THR A 44 -9.89 15.71 -4.65
C THR A 44 -8.61 15.15 -4.04
N ALA A 45 -8.35 13.87 -4.26
CA ALA A 45 -7.12 13.24 -3.82
C ALA A 45 -6.73 12.05 -4.69
N SER A 46 -5.46 11.69 -4.65
CA SER A 46 -4.90 10.53 -5.35
C SER A 46 -4.42 9.50 -4.32
N PRO A 47 -4.92 8.26 -4.32
CA PRO A 47 -4.32 7.19 -3.54
C PRO A 47 -2.90 6.89 -4.05
N MET A 48 -2.00 6.70 -3.09
CA MET A 48 -0.59 6.45 -3.27
C MET A 48 -0.21 5.18 -2.51
N ILE A 49 0.80 4.47 -3.01
CA ILE A 49 1.36 3.29 -2.36
C ILE A 49 2.88 3.33 -2.43
N ARG A 50 3.55 2.78 -1.42
CA ARG A 50 5.01 2.60 -1.40
C ARG A 50 5.41 1.30 -0.74
N VAL A 51 6.66 0.90 -0.99
CA VAL A 51 7.28 -0.28 -0.39
C VAL A 51 8.54 0.14 0.34
N MET A 52 8.56 -0.16 1.64
CA MET A 52 9.69 0.06 2.52
C MET A 52 10.33 -1.29 2.86
N ARG A 53 11.65 -1.35 2.94
CA ARG A 53 12.30 -2.49 3.59
C ARG A 53 12.28 -2.30 5.11
N GLU A 54 11.94 -3.34 5.87
CA GLU A 54 11.76 -3.22 7.31
C GLU A 54 13.06 -3.19 8.12
N ASP A 55 14.16 -3.72 7.57
CA ASP A 55 15.46 -3.78 8.25
C ASP A 55 16.14 -2.40 8.41
N ASP A 56 16.07 -1.56 7.38
CA ASP A 56 16.80 -0.29 7.27
C ASP A 56 15.90 0.90 6.92
N ASN A 57 14.59 0.69 6.75
CA ASN A 57 13.62 1.69 6.30
C ASN A 57 13.98 2.34 4.95
N SER A 58 14.73 1.65 4.09
CA SER A 58 14.96 2.08 2.72
C SER A 58 13.67 2.04 1.90
N GLN A 59 13.52 3.02 1.01
CA GLN A 59 12.43 3.05 0.02
C GLN A 59 12.81 2.15 -1.16
N ILE A 60 12.16 1.00 -1.24
CA ILE A 60 12.34 0.06 -2.35
C ILE A 60 11.50 0.50 -3.54
N ILE A 61 10.25 0.89 -3.26
CA ILE A 61 9.39 1.59 -4.20
C ILE A 61 8.96 2.89 -3.50
N PRO A 62 9.29 4.07 -4.05
CA PRO A 62 8.88 5.35 -3.46
C PRO A 62 7.36 5.52 -3.58
N TRP A 63 6.82 6.59 -2.97
CA TRP A 63 5.42 6.96 -3.14
C TRP A 63 5.04 7.03 -4.62
N THR A 64 4.21 6.08 -5.03
CA THR A 64 3.78 5.89 -6.41
C THR A 64 2.28 6.01 -6.47
N LYS A 65 1.80 6.76 -7.46
CA LYS A 65 0.37 6.97 -7.71
C LYS A 65 -0.22 5.68 -8.25
N THR A 66 -1.34 5.24 -7.67
CA THR A 66 -2.02 4.02 -8.10
C THR A 66 -2.88 4.27 -9.33
N ASN A 67 -3.37 3.21 -9.96
CA ASN A 67 -4.54 3.32 -10.83
C ASN A 67 -5.76 3.56 -9.93
N TYR A 68 -6.63 4.51 -10.25
CA TYR A 68 -7.80 4.81 -9.43
C TYR A 68 -8.93 5.42 -10.23
N SER A 69 -10.15 5.25 -9.70
CA SER A 69 -11.36 5.90 -10.17
C SER A 69 -11.91 6.81 -9.08
N LEU A 70 -12.71 7.79 -9.49
CA LEU A 70 -13.39 8.74 -8.63
C LEU A 70 -14.88 8.41 -8.60
N ASP A 71 -15.53 8.66 -7.47
CA ASP A 71 -16.98 8.74 -7.39
C ASP A 71 -17.50 10.06 -7.97
N GLU A 72 -18.83 10.19 -8.09
CA GLU A 72 -19.48 11.40 -8.62
C GLU A 72 -19.13 12.66 -7.83
N ASN A 73 -18.88 12.51 -6.53
CA ASN A 73 -18.58 13.60 -5.62
C ASN A 73 -17.07 13.94 -5.56
N MET A 74 -16.23 13.20 -6.30
CA MET A 74 -14.76 13.32 -6.30
C MET A 74 -14.08 13.19 -4.92
N THR A 75 -14.79 12.63 -3.95
CA THR A 75 -14.37 12.55 -2.53
C THR A 75 -14.12 11.12 -2.08
N SER A 76 -14.41 10.13 -2.92
CA SER A 76 -14.07 8.74 -2.66
C SER A 76 -13.83 8.00 -3.97
N GLY A 77 -13.39 6.75 -3.87
CA GLY A 77 -13.22 5.92 -5.06
C GLY A 77 -12.57 4.58 -4.77
N THR A 78 -12.22 3.88 -5.86
CA THR A 78 -11.49 2.61 -5.83
C THR A 78 -10.13 2.75 -6.46
N TRP A 79 -9.21 1.87 -6.08
CA TRP A 79 -7.86 1.86 -6.60
C TRP A 79 -7.31 0.45 -6.75
N ASP A 80 -6.35 0.30 -7.66
CA ASP A 80 -5.54 -0.90 -7.85
C ASP A 80 -4.09 -0.54 -8.20
N MET A 81 -3.18 -1.45 -7.88
CA MET A 81 -1.77 -1.33 -8.25
C MET A 81 -1.12 -2.70 -8.34
N GLU A 82 -0.19 -2.82 -9.28
CA GLU A 82 0.76 -3.92 -9.36
C GLU A 82 2.15 -3.42 -8.95
N LEU A 83 2.80 -4.13 -8.03
CA LEU A 83 4.12 -3.80 -7.51
C LEU A 83 5.09 -4.96 -7.74
N SER A 84 6.21 -4.70 -8.39
CA SER A 84 7.32 -5.64 -8.48
C SER A 84 8.26 -5.44 -7.30
N VAL A 85 8.25 -6.38 -6.37
CA VAL A 85 9.03 -6.32 -5.12
C VAL A 85 10.17 -7.32 -5.19
N PRO A 86 11.44 -6.91 -5.00
CA PRO A 86 12.58 -7.82 -5.08
C PRO A 86 12.55 -8.86 -3.96
N ALA A 87 13.22 -9.98 -4.17
CA ALA A 87 13.45 -10.99 -3.14
C ALA A 87 14.45 -10.53 -2.09
N GLY A 88 14.37 -11.13 -0.90
CA GLY A 88 15.44 -11.07 0.11
C GLY A 88 15.21 -10.14 1.30
N GLY A 89 13.97 -9.69 1.56
CA GLY A 89 13.67 -8.87 2.73
C GLY A 89 12.25 -9.06 3.26
N LEU A 90 12.05 -8.61 4.48
CA LEU A 90 10.71 -8.25 4.97
C LEU A 90 10.41 -6.81 4.53
N TYR A 91 9.23 -6.62 3.98
CA TYR A 91 8.76 -5.36 3.47
C TYR A 91 7.53 -4.88 4.23
N ARG A 92 7.41 -3.56 4.32
CA ARG A 92 6.21 -2.85 4.75
C ARG A 92 5.61 -2.14 3.56
N ILE A 93 4.35 -2.43 3.28
CA ILE A 93 3.55 -1.78 2.26
C ILE A 93 2.76 -0.68 2.94
N GLU A 94 2.93 0.56 2.49
CA GLU A 94 2.21 1.69 3.06
C GLU A 94 1.36 2.36 1.99
N THR A 95 0.12 2.68 2.34
CA THR A 95 -0.76 3.50 1.50
C THR A 95 -0.88 4.92 2.06
N GLY A 96 -1.18 5.86 1.18
CA GLY A 96 -1.40 7.25 1.53
C GLY A 96 -2.38 7.90 0.57
N LEU A 97 -2.95 9.03 0.97
CA LEU A 97 -3.88 9.82 0.17
C LEU A 97 -3.29 11.21 -0.04
N ASP A 98 -2.84 11.49 -1.26
CA ASP A 98 -2.23 12.76 -1.65
C ASP A 98 -3.34 13.74 -2.06
N THR A 99 -3.54 14.79 -1.28
CA THR A 99 -4.68 15.70 -1.44
C THR A 99 -4.38 16.89 -2.35
N ILE A 100 -5.39 17.29 -3.11
CA ILE A 100 -5.37 18.52 -3.90
C ILE A 100 -6.38 19.50 -3.27
N SER A 101 -5.92 20.72 -2.97
CA SER A 101 -6.70 21.78 -2.34
C SER A 101 -6.85 22.99 -3.28
N THR A 102 -7.94 23.74 -3.10
CA THR A 102 -8.11 25.06 -3.73
C THR A 102 -7.22 26.14 -3.11
N THR A 103 -6.73 25.91 -1.89
CA THR A 103 -5.79 26.81 -1.23
C THR A 103 -4.38 26.48 -1.69
N PRO A 104 -3.64 27.43 -2.30
CA PRO A 104 -2.24 27.21 -2.68
C PRO A 104 -1.42 26.73 -1.48
N ASP A 105 -0.50 25.80 -1.72
CA ASP A 105 0.42 25.23 -0.72
C ASP A 105 -0.23 24.40 0.41
N LEU A 106 -1.54 24.18 0.37
CA LEU A 106 -2.24 23.28 1.29
C LEU A 106 -2.26 21.85 0.74
N GLY A 107 -1.17 21.11 0.96
CA GLY A 107 -1.02 19.71 0.58
C GLY A 107 -0.78 18.80 1.79
N TRP A 108 -1.55 17.72 1.90
CA TRP A 108 -1.33 16.67 2.89
C TRP A 108 -1.24 15.31 2.22
N LEU A 109 -0.35 14.48 2.76
CA LEU A 109 -0.37 13.03 2.51
C LEU A 109 -0.98 12.34 3.73
N PHE A 110 -2.28 12.06 3.69
CA PHE A 110 -2.91 11.29 4.77
C PHE A 110 -2.41 9.85 4.73
N ARG A 111 -2.13 9.27 5.89
CA ARG A 111 -1.74 7.85 5.99
C ARG A 111 -2.97 6.96 5.79
N GLY A 112 -2.80 5.88 5.04
CA GLY A 112 -3.79 4.82 4.88
C GLY A 112 -3.44 3.56 5.66
N ASP A 113 -3.96 2.44 5.21
CA ASP A 113 -3.60 1.10 5.68
C ASP A 113 -2.13 0.78 5.42
N ILE A 114 -1.62 -0.11 6.27
CA ILE A 114 -0.26 -0.64 6.22
C ILE A 114 -0.34 -2.16 6.25
N ARG A 115 0.50 -2.84 5.48
CA ARG A 115 0.80 -4.26 5.61
C ARG A 115 2.26 -4.45 5.99
N SER A 116 2.54 -5.29 6.97
CA SER A 116 3.89 -5.45 7.53
C SER A 116 4.35 -6.90 7.50
N HIS A 117 5.66 -7.08 7.60
CA HIS A 117 6.30 -8.39 7.65
C HIS A 117 6.03 -9.23 6.39
N ILE A 118 5.94 -8.57 5.24
CA ILE A 118 5.74 -9.23 3.95
C ILE A 118 7.08 -9.77 3.46
N GLY A 119 7.22 -11.08 3.35
CA GLY A 119 8.40 -11.71 2.78
C GLY A 119 8.27 -11.90 1.27
N VAL A 120 9.35 -11.66 0.52
CA VAL A 120 9.49 -12.13 -0.87
C VAL A 120 10.68 -13.07 -0.94
N GLY A 121 10.43 -14.35 -1.22
CA GLY A 121 11.43 -15.40 -1.08
C GLY A 121 10.88 -16.80 -1.24
N ASP A 122 11.78 -17.77 -1.19
CA ASP A 122 11.42 -19.19 -1.19
C ASP A 122 11.01 -19.65 0.22
N LEU A 123 9.98 -20.48 0.28
CA LEU A 123 9.53 -21.12 1.51
C LEU A 123 9.88 -22.62 1.49
N PHE A 124 10.75 -23.03 2.41
CA PHE A 124 11.08 -24.44 2.62
C PHE A 124 10.49 -24.90 3.97
N VAL A 125 9.69 -25.96 3.95
CA VAL A 125 9.12 -26.57 5.16
C VAL A 125 9.70 -27.97 5.31
N ILE A 126 10.40 -28.21 6.42
CA ILE A 126 10.87 -29.54 6.82
C ILE A 126 10.11 -29.93 8.08
N ALA A 127 9.16 -30.85 7.94
CA ALA A 127 8.40 -31.39 9.06
C ALA A 127 8.82 -32.85 9.30
N GLY A 128 9.27 -33.15 10.52
CA GLY A 128 9.57 -34.50 10.98
C GLY A 128 8.54 -34.94 12.01
N GLN A 129 8.02 -36.15 11.86
CA GLN A 129 7.13 -36.75 12.85
C GLN A 129 7.95 -37.73 13.71
N SER A 130 8.01 -37.49 15.02
CA SER A 130 8.61 -38.44 15.97
C SER A 130 7.53 -39.45 16.37
N ASN A 131 7.77 -40.73 16.09
CA ASN A 131 7.09 -41.84 16.77
C ASN A 131 8.07 -42.37 17.82
N SER A 132 7.69 -42.28 19.10
CA SER A 132 8.31 -43.03 20.21
C SER A 132 7.35 -44.12 20.67
#